data_AF-A0A7G2M009-F1
#
_entry.id   AF-A0A7G2M009-F1
#
_cell.length_a   1.000
_cell.length_b   1.000
_cell.length_c   1.000
_cell.angle_alpha   90.00
_cell.angle_beta   90.00
_cell.angle_gamma   90.00
#
_symmetry.space_group_name_H-M   'P 1'
#
loop_
_entity.id
_entity.type
_entity.pdbx_description
1 polymer ?
#
loop_
_entity_poly.entity_id
_entity_poly.type
_entity_poly.pdbx_seq_one_letter_code
_entity_poly.pdbx_strand_id
1 'polypeptide(L)' 'MTVRVAINGFGRIGRNVLRAIVESGRTDIEVVAIN' A
#
# COMPACT_ATOMS: atom_id res chain seq x y z
N MET A 1 9.78 10.95 7.03
CA MET A 1 9.16 11.50 5.81
C MET A 1 8.50 10.34 5.09
N THR A 2 7.20 10.40 4.83
CA THR A 2 6.44 9.27 4.27
C THR A 2 6.41 9.34 2.75
N VAL A 3 6.63 8.19 2.09
CA VAL A 3 6.45 8.05 0.66
C VAL A 3 4.98 7.80 0.38
N ARG A 4 4.36 8.70 -0.40
CA ARG A 4 2.96 8.61 -0.79
C ARG A 4 2.83 7.78 -2.07
N VAL A 5 2.06 6.71 -2.01
CA VAL A 5 1.89 5.77 -3.15
C VAL A 5 0.43 5.53 -3.46
N ALA A 6 0.12 5.29 -4.73
CA ALA A 6 -1.18 4.81 -5.18
C ALA A 6 -1.05 3.38 -5.71
N ILE A 7 -2.08 2.55 -5.50
CA ILE A 7 -2.15 1.19 -6.05
C ILE A 7 -3.09 1.20 -7.25
N ASN A 8 -2.56 1.01 -8.45
CA ASN A 8 -3.36 0.81 -9.66
C ASN A 8 -3.45 -0.69 -9.97
N GLY A 9 -4.65 -1.26 -9.88
CA GLY A 9 -4.92 -2.69 -10.00
C GLY A 9 -5.06 -3.38 -8.65
N PHE A 10 -6.22 -3.26 -8.01
CA PHE A 10 -6.51 -3.87 -6.70
C PHE A 10 -6.97 -5.35 -6.75
N GLY A 11 -6.34 -6.12 -7.62
CA GLY A 11 -6.52 -7.58 -7.72
C GLY A 11 -5.82 -8.34 -6.59
N ARG A 12 -5.45 -9.60 -6.83
CA ARG A 12 -4.74 -10.43 -5.82
C ARG A 12 -3.45 -9.76 -5.33
N ILE A 13 -2.67 -9.17 -6.24
CA ILE A 13 -1.40 -8.54 -5.91
C ILE A 13 -1.61 -7.24 -5.14
N GLY A 14 -2.45 -6.32 -5.62
CA GLY A 14 -2.72 -5.05 -4.92
C GLY A 14 -3.19 -5.25 -3.48
N ARG A 15 -4.09 -6.24 -3.25
CA ARG A 15 -4.54 -6.60 -1.89
C ARG A 15 -3.41 -7.12 -1.00
N ASN A 16 -2.57 -8.00 -1.53
CA ASN A 16 -1.45 -8.56 -0.76
C ASN A 16 -0.36 -7.51 -0.48
N VAL A 17 -0.13 -6.55 -1.39
CA VAL A 17 0.79 -5.43 -1.17
C VAL A 17 0.28 -4.53 -0.05
N LEU A 18 -1.00 -4.13 -0.08
CA LEU A 18 -1.60 -3.34 0.99
C LEU A 18 -1.52 -4.07 2.33
N ARG A 19 -1.85 -5.36 2.35
CA ARG A 19 -1.72 -6.22 3.53
C ARG A 19 -0.30 -6.21 4.07
N ALA A 20 0.69 -6.47 3.22
CA ALA A 20 2.10 -6.52 3.63
C ALA A 20 2.57 -5.18 4.20
N ILE A 21 2.16 -4.04 3.63
CA ILE A 21 2.49 -2.70 4.14
C ILE A 21 1.94 -2.51 5.56
N VAL A 22 0.67 -2.87 5.79
CA VAL A 22 0.01 -2.72 7.10
C VAL A 22 0.57 -3.70 8.13
N GLU A 23 0.69 -4.98 7.79
CA GLU A 23 1.14 -6.04 8.71
C GLU A 23 2.62 -5.91 9.10
N SER A 24 3.45 -5.33 8.23
CA SER A 24 4.86 -5.05 8.56
C SER A 24 5.05 -3.82 9.45
N GLY A 25 3.99 -3.08 9.78
CA GLY A 25 4.07 -1.89 10.63
C GLY A 25 4.87 -0.74 10.00
N ARG A 26 4.96 -0.70 8.66
CA ARG A 26 5.69 0.34 7.94
C ARG A 26 5.06 1.71 8.18
N THR A 27 5.85 2.62 8.73
CA THR A 27 5.46 4.02 8.96
C THR A 27 6.05 4.96 7.91
N ASP A 28 6.82 4.44 6.96
CA ASP A 28 7.48 5.19 5.89
C ASP A 28 6.69 5.20 4.57
N ILE A 29 5.56 4.49 4.50
CA ILE A 29 4.66 4.45 3.34
C ILE A 29 3.24 4.85 3.71
N GLU A 30 2.65 5.73 2.91
CA GLU A 30 1.26 6.13 2.97
C GLU A 30 0.55 5.76 1.65
N VAL A 31 -0.40 4.81 1.69
CA VAL A 31 -1.22 4.48 0.52
C VAL A 31 -2.37 5.49 0.41
N VAL A 32 -2.32 6.37 -0.58
CA VAL A 32 -3.23 7.53 -0.69
C VAL A 32 -4.42 7.30 -1.62
N ALA A 33 -4.32 6.32 -2.52
CA ALA A 33 -5.38 6.00 -3.47
C ALA A 33 -5.27 4.56 -3.98
N ILE A 34 -6.41 4.01 -4.41
CA ILE A 34 -6.52 2.71 -5.06
C ILE A 34 -7.43 2.87 -6.27
N ASN A 35 -6.99 2.39 -7.44
CA ASN A 35 -7.74 2.36 -8.70
C ASN A 35 -7.87 0.92 -9.22
#